data_AF-A0A977PYD8-F1
#
_entry.id   AF-A0A977PYD8-F1
#
_cell.length_a   1.000
_cell.length_b   1.000
_cell.length_c   1.000
_cell.angle_alpha   90.00
_cell.angle_beta   90.00
_cell.angle_gamma   90.00
#
_symmetry.space_group_name_H-M   'P 1'
#
loop_
_entity.id
_entity.type
_entity.pdbx_description
1 polymer ?
#
loop_
_entity_poly.entity_id
_entity_poly.type
_entity_poly.pdbx_seq_one_letter_code
_entity_poly.pdbx_strand_id
1 'polypeptide(L)'
;MGDDLYSRQPMCEEALQNHFHYLFVCLPESHPTLYEFLDYAEKIGEVYSFHERRRHGRDWHDYHYRWTYHLPLRDGSAALNTHWLGVTFS
;
A
#
# COMPACT_ATOMS: atom_id res chain seq x y z
N MET A 1 15.42 3.17 -6.01
CA MET A 1 15.39 4.62 -6.34
C MET A 1 14.64 4.93 -7.64
N GLY A 2 14.08 3.95 -8.36
CA GLY A 2 13.13 4.19 -9.47
C GLY A 2 11.73 3.66 -9.19
N ASP A 3 11.62 2.73 -8.25
CA ASP A 3 10.42 2.03 -7.79
C ASP A 3 9.36 2.98 -7.20
N ASP A 4 9.78 3.91 -6.34
CA ASP A 4 8.89 4.91 -5.74
C ASP A 4 8.23 5.82 -6.79
N LEU A 5 8.91 6.10 -7.91
CA LEU A 5 8.35 6.93 -8.98
C LEU A 5 7.09 6.31 -9.61
N TYR A 6 7.04 4.99 -9.71
CA TYR A 6 5.89 4.29 -10.27
C TYR A 6 4.66 4.34 -9.36
N SER A 7 4.84 4.59 -8.06
CA SER A 7 3.72 4.69 -7.13
C SER A 7 2.96 6.03 -7.20
N ARG A 8 3.45 7.01 -7.98
CA ARG A 8 2.77 8.30 -8.15
C ARG A 8 1.56 8.19 -9.06
N GLN A 9 0.58 9.08 -8.81
CA GLN A 9 -0.73 9.06 -9.47
C GLN A 9 -0.70 8.93 -11.01
N PRO A 10 0.15 9.64 -11.77
CA PRO A 10 0.16 9.51 -13.22
C PRO A 10 0.40 8.07 -13.71
N MET A 11 1.29 7.33 -13.05
CA MET A 11 1.60 5.95 -13.41
C MET A 11 0.47 4.99 -12.99
N CYS A 12 -0.11 5.19 -11.81
CA CYS A 12 -1.27 4.42 -11.37
C CYS A 12 -2.47 4.63 -12.30
N GLU A 13 -2.73 5.86 -12.73
CA GLU A 13 -3.77 6.19 -13.70
C GLU A 13 -3.51 5.58 -15.07
N GLU A 14 -2.26 5.61 -15.56
CA GLU A 14 -1.87 4.96 -16.81
C GLU A 14 -2.11 3.44 -16.76
N ALA A 15 -1.75 2.78 -15.65
CA ALA A 15 -2.02 1.36 -15.46
C ALA A 15 -3.53 1.07 -15.53
N LEU A 16 -4.36 1.86 -14.84
CA LEU A 16 -5.81 1.70 -14.85
C LEU A 16 -6.42 1.96 -16.23
N GLN A 17 -5.94 2.98 -16.96
CA GLN A 17 -6.37 3.29 -18.32
C GLN A 17 -6.08 2.13 -19.30
N ASN A 18 -5.02 1.37 -19.05
CA ASN A 18 -4.67 0.17 -19.81
C ASN A 18 -5.30 -1.12 -19.24
N HIS A 19 -6.26 -1.00 -18.32
CA HIS A 19 -6.94 -2.13 -17.67
C HIS A 19 -6.03 -3.07 -16.86
N PHE A 20 -4.90 -2.56 -16.36
CA PHE A 20 -4.01 -3.30 -15.49
C PHE A 20 -4.33 -3.09 -14.01
N HIS A 21 -4.12 -4.14 -13.23
CA HIS A 21 -3.92 -4.02 -11.79
C HIS A 21 -2.46 -3.67 -11.50
N TYR A 22 -2.22 -2.88 -10.46
CA TYR A 22 -0.87 -2.50 -10.06
C TYR A 22 -0.59 -2.85 -8.60
N LEU A 23 0.70 -3.10 -8.33
CA LEU A 23 1.26 -3.18 -6.98
C LEU A 23 2.64 -2.52 -7.02
N PHE A 24 2.70 -1.24 -6.65
CA PHE A 24 3.93 -0.46 -6.64
C PHE A 24 4.43 -0.25 -5.22
N VAL A 25 5.76 -0.20 -5.06
CA VAL A 25 6.39 0.16 -3.79
C VAL A 25 6.27 1.67 -3.61
N CYS A 26 5.68 2.10 -2.51
CA CYS A 26 5.51 3.51 -2.17
C CYS A 26 6.21 3.85 -0.86
N LEU A 27 7.05 4.89 -0.86
CA LEU A 27 7.68 5.37 0.36
C LEU A 27 6.72 6.29 1.13
N PRO A 28 6.71 6.25 2.48
CA PRO A 28 5.90 7.15 3.29
C PRO A 28 6.12 8.63 3.00
N GLU A 29 7.38 9.02 2.79
CA GLU A 29 7.76 10.40 2.46
C GLU A 29 7.22 10.90 1.11
N SER A 30 6.92 10.00 0.18
CA SER A 30 6.37 10.34 -1.14
C SER A 30 4.85 10.50 -1.14
N HIS A 31 4.16 9.94 -0.15
CA HIS A 31 2.69 9.89 -0.06
C HIS A 31 2.18 10.30 1.33
N PRO A 32 2.54 11.47 1.87
CA PRO A 32 2.20 11.86 3.23
C PRO A 32 0.69 11.78 3.52
N THR A 33 -0.15 12.28 2.61
CA THR A 33 -1.62 12.22 2.73
C THR A 33 -2.15 10.79 2.79
N LEU A 34 -1.60 9.87 2.01
CA LEU A 34 -2.01 8.46 2.04
C LEU A 34 -1.76 7.88 3.44
N TYR A 35 -0.58 8.14 4.00
CA TYR A 35 -0.20 7.61 5.31
C TYR A 35 -0.94 8.30 6.47
N GLU A 36 -1.29 9.58 6.36
CA GLU A 36 -2.20 10.24 7.31
C GLU A 36 -3.58 9.58 7.35
N PHE A 37 -4.13 9.24 6.17
CA PHE A 37 -5.41 8.52 6.08
C PHE A 37 -5.30 7.07 6.54
N LEU A 38 -4.16 6.41 6.29
CA LEU A 38 -3.88 5.08 6.83
C LEU A 38 -3.86 5.11 8.36
N ASP A 39 -3.19 6.09 8.97
CA ASP A 39 -3.15 6.26 10.43
C ASP A 39 -4.56 6.49 11.00
N TYR A 40 -5.42 7.21 10.29
CA TYR A 40 -6.82 7.36 10.66
C TYR A 40 -7.57 6.02 10.55
N ALA A 41 -7.40 5.30 9.44
CA ALA A 41 -8.01 3.98 9.23
C ALA A 41 -7.61 2.98 10.32
N GLU A 42 -6.35 2.99 10.76
CA GLU A 42 -5.88 2.18 11.89
C GLU A 42 -6.63 2.51 13.18
N LYS A 43 -6.84 3.79 13.48
CA LYS A 43 -7.54 4.24 14.70
C LYS A 43 -9.01 3.86 14.74
N ILE A 44 -9.66 3.77 13.58
CA ILE A 44 -11.08 3.40 13.47
C ILE A 44 -11.29 1.90 13.21
N GLY A 45 -10.21 1.12 13.09
CA GLY A 45 -10.30 -0.33 12.88
C GLY A 45 -10.59 -0.76 11.44
N GLU A 46 -10.33 0.11 10.46
CA GLU A 46 -10.54 -0.14 9.02
C GLU A 46 -9.28 -0.67 8.31
N VAL A 47 -8.33 -1.20 9.08
CA VAL A 47 -7.15 -1.91 8.55
C VAL A 47 -7.28 -3.39 8.88
N TYR A 48 -7.40 -4.19 7.84
CA TYR A 48 -7.44 -5.64 7.93
C TYR A 48 -6.03 -6.19 8.13
N SER A 49 -5.92 -7.34 8.78
CA SER A 49 -4.63 -8.01 8.98
C SER A 49 -4.73 -9.52 8.85
N PHE A 50 -3.63 -10.13 8.40
CA PHE A 50 -3.47 -11.57 8.30
C PHE A 50 -2.04 -11.95 8.69
N HIS A 51 -1.92 -12.99 9.51
CA HIS A 51 -0.63 -13.50 9.97
C HIS A 51 -0.41 -14.91 9.42
N GLU A 52 0.77 -15.14 8.86
CA GLU A 52 1.13 -16.43 8.29
C GLU A 52 2.57 -16.80 8.61
N ARG A 53 2.75 -18.00 9.15
CA ARG A 53 4.09 -18.55 9.40
C ARG A 53 4.49 -19.46 8.25
N ARG A 54 5.58 -19.12 7.57
CA ARG A 54 6.09 -19.88 6.41
C ARG A 54 7.48 -20.43 6.69
N ARG A 55 7.72 -21.65 6.22
CA ARG A 55 9.03 -22.29 6.31
C ARG A 55 9.89 -21.87 5.11
N HIS A 56 11.04 -21.26 5.40
CA HIS A 56 12.07 -20.93 4.42
C HIS A 56 13.32 -21.81 4.67
N GLY A 57 13.33 -22.98 4.06
CA GLY A 57 14.40 -23.97 4.25
C GLY A 57 14.44 -24.52 5.68
N ARG A 58 15.46 -24.13 6.45
CA ARG A 58 15.62 -24.51 7.86
C ARG A 58 14.97 -23.52 8.81
N ASP A 59 14.74 -22.30 8.35
CA ASP A 59 14.22 -21.21 9.16
C ASP A 59 12.70 -21.07 8.99
N TRP A 60 12.07 -20.46 9.98
CA TRP A 60 10.67 -20.06 9.94
C TRP A 60 10.61 -18.55 9.91
N HIS A 61 9.81 -18.00 9.00
CA HIS A 61 9.52 -16.58 8.95
C HIS A 61 8.04 -16.36 9.27
N ASP A 62 7.77 -15.34 10.07
CA ASP A 62 6.43 -14.90 10.43
C ASP A 62 6.10 -13.68 9.56
N TYR A 63 5.10 -13.81 8.69
CA TYR A 63 4.63 -12.76 7.79
C TYR A 63 3.39 -12.09 8.36
N HIS A 64 3.41 -10.77 8.39
CA HIS A 64 2.28 -9.94 8.79
C HIS A 64 1.85 -9.10 7.59
N TYR A 65 0.66 -9.41 7.08
CA TYR A 65 -0.01 -8.67 6.02
C TYR A 65 -1.00 -7.70 6.64
N ARG A 66 -1.03 -6.47 6.15
CA ARG A 66 -2.04 -5.46 6.51
C ARG A 66 -2.55 -4.80 5.25
N TRP A 67 -3.86 -4.56 5.16
CA TRP A 67 -4.40 -3.86 4.00
C TRP A 67 -5.62 -3.03 4.34
N THR A 68 -5.86 -2.01 3.52
CA THR A 68 -7.07 -1.21 3.57
C THR A 68 -7.38 -0.68 2.16
N TYR A 69 -8.59 -0.17 1.99
CA TYR A 69 -9.14 0.20 0.70
C TYR A 69 -9.45 1.70 0.67
N HIS A 70 -9.53 2.28 -0.54
CA HIS A 70 -10.00 3.64 -0.77
C HIS A 70 -9.22 4.74 -0.02
N LEU A 71 -7.89 4.67 -0.03
CA LEU A 71 -7.05 5.76 0.47
C LEU A 71 -6.67 6.73 -0.65
N PRO A 72 -6.67 8.06 -0.42
CA PRO A 72 -6.22 9.02 -1.41
C PRO A 72 -4.69 8.90 -1.61
N LEU A 73 -4.26 8.76 -2.86
CA LEU A 73 -2.84 8.61 -3.19
C LEU A 73 -2.02 9.89 -2.98
N ARG A 74 -2.67 11.05 -2.97
CA ARG A 74 -2.09 12.38 -2.73
C ARG A 74 -3.17 13.34 -2.24
N ASP A 75 -2.78 14.56 -1.87
CA ASP A 75 -3.73 15.62 -1.57
C ASP A 75 -4.45 16.17 -2.81
N GLY A 76 -5.64 16.75 -2.57
CA GLY A 76 -6.50 17.41 -3.54
C GLY A 76 -7.70 16.58 -4.01
N SER A 77 -8.74 17.27 -4.49
CA SER A 77 -10.02 16.63 -4.91
C SER A 77 -9.91 15.69 -6.10
N ALA A 78 -8.84 15.80 -6.91
CA ALA A 78 -8.55 14.93 -8.04
C ALA A 78 -7.66 13.74 -7.66
N ALA A 79 -7.48 13.45 -6.37
CA ALA A 79 -6.67 12.32 -5.93
C ALA A 79 -7.29 10.98 -6.36
N LEU A 80 -6.44 10.10 -6.90
CA LEU A 80 -6.83 8.72 -7.14
C LEU A 80 -6.98 7.99 -5.80
N ASN A 81 -8.14 7.38 -5.56
CA ASN A 81 -8.31 6.46 -4.43
C ASN A 81 -7.75 5.08 -4.78
N THR A 82 -6.79 4.61 -3.99
CA THR A 82 -6.09 3.34 -4.18
C THR A 82 -6.29 2.42 -2.98
N HIS A 83 -5.92 1.15 -3.14
CA HIS A 83 -5.74 0.23 -2.03
C HIS A 83 -4.30 0.32 -1.53
N TRP A 84 -4.10 -0.02 -0.25
CA TRP A 84 -2.78 -0.11 0.37
C TRP A 84 -2.56 -1.51 0.94
N LEU A 85 -1.35 -2.04 0.76
CA LEU A 85 -0.90 -3.32 1.30
C LEU A 85 0.46 -3.12 1.96
N GLY A 86 0.54 -3.39 3.27
CA GLY A 86 1.78 -3.47 4.02
C GLY A 86 2.16 -4.92 4.29
N VAL A 87 3.45 -5.23 4.17
CA VAL A 87 4.00 -6.54 4.50
C VAL A 87 5.23 -6.35 5.37
N THR A 88 5.24 -6.98 6.55
CA THR A 88 6.43 -7.09 7.40
C THR A 88 6.72 -8.57 7.66
N PHE A 89 8.00 -8.90 7.85
CA PHE A 89 8.43 -10.25 8.19
C PHE A 89 9.46 -10.20 9.32
N SER A 90 9.41 -11.20 10.21
CA SER A 90 10.38 -11.43 11.29
C SER A 90 10.83 -12.88 11.35
#